data_AF-A0A4R2KH59-F1
#
_entry.id   AF-A0A4R2KH59-F1
#
_cell.length_a   1.000
_cell.length_b   1.000
_cell.length_c   1.000
_cell.angle_alpha   90.00
_cell.angle_beta   90.00
_cell.angle_gamma   90.00
#
_symmetry.space_group_name_H-M   'P 1'
#
loop_
_entity.id
_entity.type
_entity.pdbx_description
1 polymer ?
#
loop_
_entity_poly.entity_id
_entity_poly.type
_entity_poly.pdbx_seq_one_letter_code
_entity_poly.pdbx_strand_id
1 'polypeptide(L)' 'MQWLLFAVWQIGSIATFVYLTFFDGYIYNAWNWLIVIPINIFLGEIWPIYWLVLRPLFGG' A
#
# COMPACT_ATOMS: atom_id res chain seq x y z
N MET A 1 -1.97 -23.98 8.70
CA MET A 1 -1.65 -23.29 7.42
C MET A 1 -2.39 -21.97 7.23
N GLN A 2 -3.72 -21.89 7.36
CA GLN A 2 -4.49 -20.67 7.07
C GLN A 2 -4.01 -19.42 7.83
N TRP A 3 -3.71 -19.55 9.13
CA TRP A 3 -3.18 -18.45 9.96
C TRP A 3 -1.85 -17.88 9.48
N LEU A 4 -0.99 -18.74 8.91
CA LEU A 4 0.31 -18.31 8.38
C LEU A 4 0.13 -17.54 7.07
N LEU A 5 -0.76 -18.00 6.18
CA LEU A 5 -1.11 -17.27 4.95
C LEU A 5 -1.72 -15.91 5.28
N PHE A 6 -2.62 -15.87 6.27
CA PHE A 6 -3.19 -14.62 6.77
C PHE A 6 -2.12 -13.68 7.34
N ALA A 7 -1.21 -14.20 8.17
CA ALA A 7 -0.12 -13.40 8.73
C ALA A 7 0.80 -12.83 7.64
N VAL A 8 1.21 -13.64 6.66
CA VAL A 8 2.02 -13.19 5.51
C VAL A 8 1.28 -12.11 4.72
N TRP A 9 -0.02 -12.31 4.46
CA TRP A 9 -0.85 -11.33 3.77
C TRP A 9 -0.90 -9.99 4.51
N GLN A 10 -1.14 -10.02 5.82
CA GLN A 10 -1.22 -8.82 6.65
C GLN A 10 0.13 -8.12 6.76
N ILE A 11 1.25 -8.85 6.86
CA ILE A 11 2.59 -8.27 6.84
C ILE A 11 2.83 -7.53 5.52
N GLY A 12 2.46 -8.14 4.39
CA GLY A 12 2.57 -7.50 3.07
C GLY A 12 1.71 -6.24 2.94
N SER A 13 0.48 -6.29 3.45
CA SER A 13 -0.43 -5.14 3.47
C SER A 13 0.13 -3.99 4.31
N ILE A 14 0.55 -4.27 5.55
CA ILE A 14 1.14 -3.26 6.44
C ILE A 14 2.42 -2.67 5.85
N ALA A 15 3.32 -3.51 5.33
CA ALA A 15 4.57 -3.04 4.73
C ALA A 15 4.30 -2.12 3.52
N THR A 16 3.33 -2.48 2.68
CA THR A 16 2.94 -1.69 1.51
C THR A 16 2.29 -0.38 1.92
N PHE A 17 1.41 -0.39 2.92
CA PHE A 17 0.81 0.82 3.47
C PHE A 17 1.87 1.79 4.03
N VAL A 18 2.85 1.27 4.79
CA VAL A 18 3.96 2.05 5.33
C VAL A 18 4.81 2.63 4.19
N TYR A 19 5.15 1.82 3.20
CA TYR A 19 5.89 2.29 2.02
C TYR A 19 5.15 3.42 1.30
N LEU A 20 3.88 3.22 0.96
CA LEU A 20 3.05 4.21 0.27
C LEU A 20 2.87 5.50 1.05
N THR A 21 2.82 5.41 2.38
CA THR A 21 2.55 6.56 3.25
C THR A 21 3.80 7.38 3.55
N PHE A 22 4.97 6.75 3.61
CA PHE A 22 6.19 7.42 4.08
C PHE A 22 7.35 7.44 3.08
N PHE A 23 7.37 6.55 2.10
CA PHE A 23 8.53 6.32 1.23
C PHE A 23 8.22 6.52 -0.27
N ASP A 24 6.96 6.74 -0.65
CA ASP A 24 6.54 6.91 -2.05
C ASP A 24 6.64 8.37 -2.57
N GLY A 25 7.27 9.26 -1.80
CA GLY A 25 7.52 10.65 -2.20
C GLY A 25 6.27 11.55 -2.24
N TYR A 26 5.12 11.07 -1.79
CA TYR A 26 3.88 11.84 -1.78
C TYR A 26 3.92 13.01 -0.79
N ILE A 27 3.58 14.22 -1.25
CA ILE A 27 3.55 15.43 -0.41
C ILE A 27 2.18 15.56 0.25
N TYR A 28 2.13 15.34 1.56
CA TYR A 28 0.92 15.54 2.35
C TYR A 28 0.67 17.03 2.63
N ASN A 29 -0.59 17.43 2.53
CA ASN A 29 -1.11 18.73 2.95
C ASN A 29 -2.26 18.52 3.93
N ALA A 30 -2.82 19.60 4.49
CA ALA A 30 -3.82 19.53 5.56
C ALA A 30 -5.11 18.76 5.22
N TRP A 31 -5.39 18.50 3.95
CA TRP A 31 -6.64 17.87 3.50
C TRP A 31 -6.44 16.60 2.68
N ASN A 32 -5.35 16.48 1.92
CA ASN A 32 -5.16 15.37 1.00
C ASN A 32 -4.95 14.02 1.72
N TRP A 33 -4.47 14.04 2.95
CA TRP A 33 -4.28 12.83 3.76
C TRP A 33 -5.59 12.07 3.98
N LEU A 34 -6.73 12.77 4.03
CA LEU A 34 -8.06 12.16 4.16
C LEU A 34 -8.41 11.24 2.99
N ILE A 35 -7.84 11.51 1.81
CA ILE A 35 -8.07 10.72 0.60
C ILE A 35 -6.95 9.70 0.42
N VAL A 36 -5.71 10.11 0.65
CA VAL A 36 -4.51 9.30 0.38
C VAL A 36 -4.40 8.12 1.35
N ILE A 37 -4.73 8.32 2.64
CA ILE A 37 -4.65 7.22 3.62
C ILE A 37 -5.60 6.07 3.24
N PRO A 38 -6.90 6.30 2.95
CA PRO A 38 -7.78 5.24 2.46
C PRO A 38 -7.28 4.55 1.18
N ILE A 39 -6.73 5.31 0.22
CA ILE A 39 -6.15 4.74 -1.00
C ILE A 39 -4.97 3.83 -0.67
N ASN A 40 -4.06 4.28 0.20
CA ASN A 40 -2.90 3.49 0.61
C ASN A 40 -3.31 2.21 1.35
N ILE A 41 -4.37 2.25 2.18
CA ILE A 41 -4.92 1.05 2.84
C ILE A 41 -5.47 0.08 1.79
N PHE A 42 -6.24 0.57 0.83
CA PHE A 42 -6.78 -0.26 -0.25
C PHE A 42 -5.67 -0.90 -1.07
N LEU A 43 -4.66 -0.12 -1.48
CA LEU A 43 -3.49 -0.61 -2.22
C LEU A 43 -2.66 -1.61 -1.39
N GLY A 44 -2.60 -1.42 -0.07
CA GLY A 44 -2.01 -2.38 0.86
C GLY A 44 -2.71 -3.73 0.82
N GLU A 45 -4.05 -3.76 0.83
CA GLU A 45 -4.79 -5.03 0.73
C GLU A 45 -4.64 -5.72 -0.63
N ILE A 46 -4.37 -4.97 -1.70
CA ILE A 46 -4.05 -5.55 -3.02
C ILE A 46 -2.55 -5.50 -3.34
N TRP A 47 -1.68 -5.56 -2.32
CA TRP A 47 -0.24 -5.37 -2.47
C TRP A 47 0.42 -6.20 -3.58
N PRO A 48 0.08 -7.48 -3.84
CA PRO A 48 0.74 -8.22 -4.91
C PRO A 48 0.43 -7.62 -6.29
N ILE A 49 -0.79 -7.14 -6.49
CA ILE A 49 -1.21 -6.47 -7.73
C ILE A 49 -0.53 -5.10 -7.82
N TYR A 50 -0.46 -4.36 -6.72
CA TYR A 50 0.23 -3.06 -6.69
C TYR A 50 1.70 -3.20 -7.14
N TRP A 51 2.46 -4.12 -6.53
CA TRP A 51 3.89 -4.25 -6.81
C TRP A 51 4.19 -4.90 -8.17
N LEU A 52 3.40 -5.91 -8.58
CA LEU A 52 3.69 -6.67 -9.81
C LEU A 52 3.10 -6.02 -11.07
N VAL A 53 2.07 -5.19 -10.92
CA VAL A 53 1.32 -4.63 -12.07
C VAL A 53 1.23 -3.11 -12.00
N LEU A 54 0.66 -2.54 -10.94
CA LEU A 54 0.36 -1.10 -10.93
C LEU A 54 1.63 -0.23 -10.89
N ARG A 55 2.57 -0.54 -10.00
CA ARG A 55 3.80 0.25 -9.85
C ARG A 55 4.71 0.16 -11.10
N PRO A 56 4.92 -1.00 -11.75
CA PRO A 56 5.66 -1.04 -13.01
C PRO A 56 4.98 -0.30 -14.17
N LEU A 57 3.64 -0.26 -14.22
CA LEU A 57 2.92 0.38 -15.32
C LEU A 57 2.73 1.88 -15.13
N PHE A 58 2.60 2.35 -13.89
CA PHE A 58 2.18 3.73 -13.57
C PHE A 58 3.12 4.48 -12.61
N GLY A 59 4.08 3.81 -11.97
CA GLY A 59 4.95 4.37 -10.92
C GLY A 59 6.32 4.84 -11.42
N GLY A 60 6.38 5.34 -12.66
CA GLY A 60 7.61 5.89 -13.28
C GLY A 60 7.99 7.26 -12.73
#